data_AF-A0A2I0TQZ2-F1
#
_entry.id   AF-A0A2I0TQZ2-F1
#
_cell.length_a   1.000
_cell.length_b   1.000
_cell.length_c   1.000
_cell.angle_alpha   90.00
_cell.angle_beta   90.00
_cell.angle_gamma   90.00
#
_symmetry.space_group_name_H-M   'P 1'
#
loop_
_entity.id
_entity.type
_entity.pdbx_description
1 polymer ?
#
loop_
_entity_poly.entity_id
_entity_poly.type
_entity_poly.pdbx_seq_one_letter_code
_entity_poly.pdbx_strand_id
1 'polypeptide(L)'
;MRSLLALLIMTLALAALCCCEKDPKDPSGSPGADSIKITKEVANAFVKRQKRSTLYERYFEYYKSPMEQMHERCENYPPCDYLSDQIGFSMAYNRFFGRY
;
A
#
# COMPACT_ATOMS: atom_id res chain seq x y z
N MET A 1 8.81 42.27 30.64
CA MET A 1 9.70 41.97 29.49
C MET A 1 10.77 40.94 29.86
N ARG A 2 11.69 41.19 30.80
CA ARG A 2 12.80 40.26 31.14
C ARG A 2 12.35 38.94 31.81
N SER A 3 11.32 38.99 32.65
CA SER A 3 10.78 37.79 33.33
C SER A 3 10.10 36.80 32.36
N LEU A 4 9.42 37.31 31.33
CA LEU A 4 8.77 36.47 30.31
C LEU A 4 9.80 35.76 29.42
N LEU A 5 10.91 36.42 29.10
CA LEU A 5 12.03 35.82 28.38
C LEU A 5 12.71 34.71 29.20
N ALA A 6 12.86 34.91 30.51
CA ALA A 6 13.41 33.88 31.39
C ALA A 6 12.51 32.64 31.44
N LEU A 7 11.18 32.82 31.52
CA LEU A 7 10.24 31.70 31.51
C LEU A 7 10.28 30.90 30.20
N LEU A 8 10.37 31.59 29.05
CA LEU A 8 10.46 30.94 27.75
C LEU A 8 11.76 30.13 27.58
N ILE A 9 12.89 30.63 28.09
CA ILE A 9 14.17 29.90 28.01
C ILE A 9 14.13 28.65 28.89
N MET A 10 13.51 28.74 30.08
CA MET A 10 13.39 27.61 30.99
C MET A 10 12.49 26.49 30.43
N THR A 11 11.37 26.85 29.78
CA THR A 11 10.49 25.85 29.16
C THR A 11 11.15 25.16 27.96
N LEU A 12 11.92 25.90 27.17
CA LEU A 12 12.68 25.34 26.04
C LEU A 12 13.79 24.38 26.51
N ALA A 13 14.48 24.71 27.60
CA ALA A 13 15.51 23.86 28.19
C ALA A 13 14.90 22.54 28.73
N LEU A 14 13.76 22.63 29.42
CA LEU A 14 13.02 21.46 29.92
C LEU A 14 12.55 20.55 28.77
N ALA A 15 12.06 21.12 27.68
CA ALA A 15 11.63 20.35 26.50
C ALA A 15 12.81 19.58 25.85
N ALA A 16 13.98 20.23 25.72
CA ALA A 16 15.17 19.58 25.16
C ALA A 16 15.70 18.41 26.01
N LEU A 17 15.58 18.52 27.34
CA LEU A 17 15.95 17.47 28.28
C LEU A 17 14.97 16.28 28.24
N CYS A 18 13.67 16.54 28.10
CA CYS A 18 12.65 15.49 27.95
C CYS A 18 12.72 14.75 26.60
N CYS A 19 13.25 15.36 25.54
CA CYS A 19 13.38 14.71 24.23
C CYS A 19 14.64 13.83 24.07
N CYS A 20 15.49 13.72 25.10
CA CYS A 20 16.73 12.96 25.06
C CYS A 20 16.65 11.60 25.75
N GLU A 21 15.48 10.97 25.78
CA GLU A 21 15.35 9.58 26.23
C GLU A 21 15.88 8.66 25.12
N LYS A 22 17.17 8.30 25.25
CA LYS A 22 17.78 7.25 24.44
C LYS A 22 17.11 5.93 24.81
N ASP A 23 16.40 5.35 23.86
CA ASP A 23 16.02 3.94 23.91
C ASP A 23 17.26 3.10 24.28
N PRO A 24 17.17 2.25 25.31
CA PRO A 24 18.15 1.19 25.48
C PRO A 24 18.07 0.33 24.23
N LYS A 25 19.14 0.30 23.44
CA LYS A 25 19.31 -0.70 22.40
C LYS A 25 19.02 -2.07 23.02
N ASP A 26 17.90 -2.67 22.63
CA ASP A 26 17.68 -4.09 22.82
C ASP A 26 18.90 -4.85 22.28
N PRO A 27 19.35 -5.93 22.93
CA PRO A 27 20.30 -6.84 22.32
C PRO A 27 19.54 -7.59 21.24
N SER A 28 19.35 -6.96 20.08
CA SER A 28 18.82 -7.60 18.86
C SER A 28 19.87 -8.53 18.25
N GLY A 29 20.40 -9.44 19.07
CA GLY A 29 20.94 -10.71 18.61
C GLY A 29 19.77 -11.67 18.39
N SER A 30 18.91 -11.37 17.41
CA SER A 30 18.07 -12.42 16.83
C SER A 30 19.02 -13.45 16.21
N PRO A 31 18.98 -14.75 16.60
CA PRO A 31 19.73 -15.78 15.91
C PRO A 31 19.33 -15.71 14.44
N GLY A 32 20.30 -15.37 13.59
CA GLY A 32 20.07 -14.94 12.23
C GLY A 32 19.04 -15.79 11.48
N ALA A 33 18.09 -15.09 10.86
CA ALA A 33 17.27 -15.63 9.77
C ALA A 33 18.12 -16.23 8.63
N ASP A 34 19.43 -16.01 8.64
CA ASP A 34 20.43 -16.61 7.75
C ASP A 34 20.57 -18.14 7.88
N SER A 35 20.01 -18.75 8.94
CA SER A 35 20.19 -20.18 9.23
C SER A 35 19.07 -21.09 8.72
N ILE A 36 17.92 -20.57 8.29
CA ILE A 36 16.80 -21.40 7.80
C ILE A 36 16.82 -21.42 6.27
N LYS A 37 17.85 -22.05 5.70
CA LYS A 37 17.90 -22.34 4.26
C LYS A 37 17.23 -23.68 4.00
N ILE A 38 15.93 -23.62 3.69
CA ILE A 38 15.15 -24.81 3.31
C ILE A 38 15.43 -25.13 1.84
N THR A 39 15.71 -26.40 1.52
CA THR A 39 15.90 -26.81 0.11
C THR A 39 14.59 -26.72 -0.66
N LYS A 40 14.67 -26.56 -1.99
CA LYS A 40 13.48 -26.42 -2.85
C LYS A 40 12.53 -27.60 -2.72
N GLU A 41 13.06 -28.81 -2.51
CA GLU A 41 12.30 -30.04 -2.34
C GLU A 41 11.49 -30.01 -1.04
N VAL A 42 12.12 -29.59 0.06
CA VAL A 42 11.46 -29.45 1.37
C VAL A 42 10.44 -28.31 1.31
N ALA A 43 10.77 -27.18 0.67
CA ALA A 43 9.84 -26.07 0.49
C ALA A 43 8.60 -26.48 -0.33
N ASN A 44 8.75 -27.27 -1.39
CA ASN A 44 7.64 -27.74 -2.22
C ASN A 44 6.72 -28.74 -1.51
N ALA A 45 7.22 -29.46 -0.50
CA ALA A 45 6.41 -30.36 0.31
C ALA A 45 5.37 -29.60 1.17
N PHE A 46 5.74 -28.41 1.65
CA PHE A 46 4.88 -27.57 2.50
C PHE A 46 4.16 -26.47 1.72
N VAL A 47 4.77 -25.94 0.66
CA VAL A 47 4.24 -24.86 -0.18
C VAL A 47 3.78 -25.46 -1.51
N LYS A 48 2.52 -25.91 -1.56
CA LYS A 48 1.90 -26.20 -2.86
C LYS A 48 1.68 -24.90 -3.59
N ARG A 49 2.36 -24.72 -4.74
CA ARG A 49 2.10 -23.60 -5.64
C ARG A 49 0.63 -23.64 -6.05
N GLN A 50 -0.15 -22.67 -5.58
CA GLN A 50 -1.53 -22.50 -6.00
C GLN A 50 -1.55 -22.35 -7.53
N LYS A 51 -2.39 -23.13 -8.20
CA LYS A 51 -2.49 -23.13 -9.67
C LYS A 51 -2.83 -21.70 -10.10
N ARG A 52 -2.00 -21.10 -10.97
CA ARG A 52 -2.03 -19.65 -11.31
C ARG A 52 -3.34 -19.14 -11.96
N SER A 53 -4.28 -20.03 -12.23
CA SER A 53 -5.64 -19.68 -12.65
C SER A 53 -6.46 -20.95 -12.57
N THR A 54 -7.57 -20.91 -11.85
CA THR A 54 -8.59 -21.95 -11.92
C THR A 54 -9.36 -21.82 -13.24
N LEU A 55 -9.94 -22.91 -13.75
CA LEU A 55 -10.87 -22.84 -14.90
C LEU A 55 -12.03 -21.88 -14.61
N TYR A 56 -12.38 -21.74 -13.33
CA TYR A 56 -13.36 -20.81 -12.83
C TYR A 56 -12.96 -19.35 -13.08
N GLU A 57 -11.77 -18.90 -12.65
CA GLU A 57 -11.31 -17.52 -12.94
C GLU A 57 -11.29 -17.20 -14.43
N ARG A 58 -10.84 -18.13 -15.27
CA ARG A 58 -10.87 -17.96 -16.74
C ARG A 58 -12.30 -17.85 -17.28
N TYR A 59 -13.26 -18.54 -16.67
CA TYR A 59 -14.67 -18.41 -17.04
C TYR A 59 -15.18 -17.00 -16.68
N PHE A 60 -14.91 -16.50 -15.47
CA PHE A 60 -15.29 -15.13 -15.09
C PHE A 60 -14.66 -14.06 -15.98
N GLU A 61 -13.40 -14.25 -16.41
CA GLU A 61 -12.77 -13.34 -17.37
C GLU A 61 -13.51 -13.28 -18.71
N TYR A 62 -14.08 -14.40 -19.17
CA TYR A 62 -14.80 -14.48 -20.43
C TYR A 62 -16.24 -13.93 -20.34
N TYR A 63 -16.87 -14.06 -19.17
CA TYR A 63 -18.25 -13.67 -18.92
C TYR A 63 -18.39 -12.34 -18.18
N LYS A 64 -17.49 -11.38 -18.43
CA LYS A 64 -17.61 -10.02 -17.88
C LYS A 64 -18.80 -9.30 -18.49
N SER A 65 -19.56 -8.62 -17.63
CA SER A 65 -20.68 -7.81 -18.11
C SER A 65 -20.17 -6.65 -18.97
N PRO A 66 -20.98 -6.12 -19.91
CA PRO A 66 -20.58 -4.95 -20.69
C PRO A 66 -20.15 -3.77 -19.82
N MET A 67 -20.81 -3.55 -18.67
CA MET A 67 -20.46 -2.47 -17.74
C MET A 67 -19.11 -2.71 -17.05
N GLU A 68 -18.80 -3.96 -16.70
CA GLU A 68 -17.51 -4.32 -16.11
C GLU A 68 -16.37 -4.14 -17.11
N GLN A 69 -16.57 -4.53 -18.37
CA GLN A 69 -15.59 -4.27 -19.43
C GLN A 69 -15.34 -2.76 -19.66
N MET A 70 -16.38 -1.93 -19.48
CA MET A 70 -16.24 -0.47 -19.58
C MET A 70 -15.47 0.09 -18.37
N HIS A 71 -15.74 -0.40 -17.15
CA HIS A 71 -14.97 -0.05 -15.95
C HIS A 71 -13.50 -0.42 -16.11
N GLU A 72 -13.20 -1.67 -16.45
CA GLU A 72 -11.83 -2.12 -16.65
C GLU A 72 -11.11 -1.31 -17.72
N ARG A 73 -11.81 -0.90 -18.79
CA ARG A 73 -11.21 -0.03 -19.81
C ARG A 73 -10.85 1.34 -19.25
N CYS A 74 -11.67 1.91 -18.37
CA CYS A 74 -11.38 3.19 -17.72
C CYS A 74 -10.24 3.07 -16.72
N GLU A 75 -10.25 2.05 -15.87
CA GLU A 75 -9.19 1.76 -14.89
C GLU A 75 -7.83 1.52 -15.58
N ASN A 76 -7.83 0.81 -16.70
CA ASN A 76 -6.62 0.59 -17.50
C ASN A 76 -6.12 1.86 -18.24
N TYR A 77 -6.89 2.95 -18.23
CA TYR A 77 -6.51 4.21 -18.84
C TYR A 77 -6.40 5.30 -17.76
N PRO A 78 -5.18 5.58 -17.25
CA PRO A 78 -4.99 6.46 -16.08
C PRO A 78 -5.72 7.81 -16.15
N PRO A 79 -5.79 8.50 -17.31
CA PRO A 79 -6.55 9.75 -17.39
C PRO A 79 -8.07 9.58 -17.15
N CYS A 80 -8.66 8.45 -17.54
CA CYS A 80 -10.05 8.13 -17.21
C CYS A 80 -10.19 7.75 -15.75
N ASP A 81 -9.29 6.91 -15.24
CA ASP A 81 -9.28 6.45 -13.85
C ASP A 81 -9.27 7.63 -12.86
N TYR A 82 -8.27 8.52 -12.97
CA TYR A 82 -8.17 9.71 -12.10
C TYR A 82 -9.35 10.68 -12.23
N LEU A 83 -9.93 10.78 -13.44
CA LEU A 83 -11.09 11.64 -13.65
C LEU A 83 -12.35 11.00 -13.06
N SER A 84 -12.46 9.67 -13.11
CA SER A 84 -13.60 8.91 -12.58
C SER A 84 -13.75 9.10 -11.07
N ASP A 85 -12.64 9.25 -10.34
CA ASP A 85 -12.65 9.58 -8.91
C ASP A 85 -13.25 10.96 -8.60
N GLN A 86 -13.18 11.90 -9.55
CA GLN A 86 -13.61 13.28 -9.35
C GLN A 86 -15.05 13.52 -9.82
N ILE A 87 -15.42 12.98 -10.98
CA ILE A 87 -16.71 13.23 -11.63
C ILE A 87 -17.57 11.98 -11.77
N GLY A 88 -17.10 10.83 -11.28
CA GLY A 88 -17.77 9.55 -11.43
C GLY A 88 -17.51 8.88 -12.78
N PHE A 89 -17.62 7.55 -12.76
CA PHE A 89 -17.31 6.68 -13.90
C PHE A 89 -18.06 7.05 -15.18
N SER A 90 -19.39 7.23 -15.13
CA SER A 90 -20.19 7.48 -16.35
C SER A 90 -19.76 8.74 -17.09
N MET A 91 -19.48 9.82 -16.36
CA MET A 91 -19.03 11.08 -16.96
C MET A 91 -17.59 11.00 -17.46
N ALA A 92 -16.69 10.38 -16.69
CA ALA A 92 -15.30 10.18 -17.10
C ALA A 92 -15.20 9.25 -18.33
N TYR A 93 -15.90 8.11 -18.31
CA TYR A 93 -15.93 7.16 -19.41
C TYR A 93 -16.46 7.81 -20.70
N ASN A 94 -17.58 8.54 -20.63
CA ASN A 94 -18.12 9.22 -21.81
C ASN A 94 -17.19 10.32 -22.35
N ARG A 95 -16.42 11.00 -21.49
CA ARG A 95 -15.45 12.01 -21.94
C ARG A 95 -14.33 11.42 -22.81
N PHE A 96 -13.88 10.21 -22.53
CA PHE A 96 -12.76 9.57 -23.23
C PHE A 96 -13.18 8.54 -24.28
N PHE A 97 -14.27 7.82 -24.03
CA PHE A 97 -14.72 6.69 -24.84
C PHE A 97 -16.14 6.87 -25.40
N GLY A 98 -16.84 7.95 -25.02
CA GLY A 98 -18.11 8.32 -25.62
C GLY A 98 -17.88 8.71 -27.08
N ARG A 99 -18.63 8.09 -27.99
CA ARG A 99 -18.71 8.55 -29.37
C ARG A 99 -19.70 9.71 -29.39
N TYR A 100 -19.27 10.85 -29.95
CA TYR A 100 -20.11 12.01 -30.21
C TYR A 100 -21.40 11.63 -30.93
#